data_AF-A0A409YY23-F1
#
_entry.id   AF-A0A409YY23-F1
#
_cell.length_a   1.000
_cell.length_b   1.000
_cell.length_c   1.000
_cell.angle_alpha   90.00
_cell.angle_beta   90.00
_cell.angle_gamma   90.00
#
_symmetry.space_group_name_H-M   'P 1'
#
loop_
_entity.id
_entity.type
_entity.pdbx_description
1 polymer ?
#
loop_
_entity_poly.entity_id
_entity_poly.type
_entity_poly.pdbx_seq_one_letter_code
_entity_poly.pdbx_strand_id
1 'polypeptide(L)'
;MTDFNPYTQNDTRPDQNCVEISGVDVQKATEPPLKYNMEEAISKYMSPNEYQEFRRLQVTTGAIISGSFSFGFLAGITVQESDLNIYVETNHGYELYNWMICNGFTVQDEKSTPKSTYEEHLQKSRPPVLMGANTFERNGTNIRITYCCTSPMEAILNFQLTGLMTFITYNRGYCLYPYGTFVQQKMMQNGEGPVTMLAEKYARLGWAIEKTFLSVTPEIPSHPAWQGSRMVGDDKTWIVDLPNPLHVPRPNLIEAHSWTTSFSYDKCLKGWRIKLVYYIVDFASFRHAYTVGDPSIGDIMVKHLGLMRPCEQYSEEEEMSPPGTMFTTFVPLPEVPNGILRAAKKKLPIKSMFFIHYDRSSIDDNTFGHNWDSMGPYIFKKDHFRRGIAVELEKLHGYRNKLQRNWETRRLERYHIIHFQQFVDETRAELIKQIETWSEGEEKVKVFQEKNNTVPHPTIKKKSDMVSGMTLAIMEHQQQWTARKVMFLHEDWKALKKGKDQLMNTYVARWKRI
;
A
#
# COMPACT_ATOMS: atom_id res chain seq x y z
N MET A 1 14.43 -31.88 -55.25
CA MET A 1 15.35 -30.77 -54.96
C MET A 1 14.92 -29.59 -55.80
N THR A 2 14.04 -28.75 -55.27
CA THR A 2 13.74 -27.40 -55.76
C THR A 2 13.02 -26.67 -54.62
N ASP A 3 13.54 -25.50 -54.28
CA ASP A 3 13.27 -24.72 -53.08
C ASP A 3 11.86 -24.12 -53.04
N PHE A 4 11.24 -24.18 -51.85
CA PHE A 4 9.99 -23.51 -51.51
C PHE A 4 10.33 -22.29 -50.64
N ASN A 5 10.10 -21.09 -51.16
CA ASN A 5 10.27 -19.82 -50.44
C ASN A 5 8.90 -19.15 -50.27
N PRO A 6 8.29 -19.12 -49.07
CA PRO A 6 7.03 -18.44 -48.84
C PRO A 6 7.24 -17.20 -47.96
N TYR A 7 7.66 -16.08 -48.56
CA TYR A 7 7.53 -14.76 -47.93
C TYR A 7 7.31 -13.68 -48.98
N THR A 8 6.03 -13.49 -49.36
CA THR A 8 5.50 -12.20 -49.85
C THR A 8 3.97 -12.24 -49.74
N GLN A 9 3.42 -11.80 -48.61
CA GLN A 9 2.06 -11.28 -48.58
C GLN A 9 2.07 -9.89 -47.95
N ASN A 10 1.68 -8.93 -48.80
CA ASN A 10 1.47 -7.53 -48.50
C ASN A 10 0.28 -7.38 -47.55
N ASP A 11 0.55 -7.01 -46.30
CA ASP A 11 -0.46 -6.61 -45.34
C ASP A 11 -0.71 -5.11 -45.48
N THR A 12 -1.73 -4.77 -46.28
CA THR A 12 -2.23 -3.40 -46.41
C THR A 12 -3.14 -3.11 -45.21
N ARG A 13 -2.56 -2.53 -44.15
CA ARG A 13 -3.34 -2.00 -43.03
C ARG A 13 -4.24 -0.87 -43.55
N PRO A 14 -5.55 -0.87 -43.23
CA PRO A 14 -6.37 0.30 -43.46
C PRO A 14 -5.93 1.39 -42.48
N ASP A 15 -5.72 2.60 -43.00
CA ASP A 15 -5.44 3.80 -42.24
C ASP A 15 -6.48 3.97 -41.13
N GLN A 16 -6.05 3.75 -39.89
CA GLN A 16 -6.81 4.15 -38.71
C GLN A 16 -6.76 5.67 -38.63
N ASN A 17 -7.85 6.30 -39.07
CA ASN A 17 -8.18 7.67 -38.70
C ASN A 17 -8.31 7.73 -37.17
N CYS A 18 -7.21 8.06 -36.49
CA CYS A 18 -7.23 8.57 -35.13
C CYS A 18 -7.97 9.91 -35.17
N VAL A 19 -9.24 9.88 -34.79
CA VAL A 19 -9.97 11.10 -34.45
C VAL A 19 -9.29 11.68 -33.21
N GLU A 20 -8.56 12.78 -33.37
CA GLU A 20 -8.10 13.59 -32.25
C GLU A 20 -9.33 14.10 -31.49
N ILE A 21 -9.67 13.43 -30.39
CA ILE A 21 -10.63 13.96 -29.40
C ILE A 21 -9.90 15.06 -28.62
N SER A 22 -9.74 16.21 -29.25
CA SER A 22 -9.33 17.44 -28.58
C SER A 22 -10.54 17.99 -27.81
N GLY A 23 -10.54 17.83 -26.48
CA GLY A 23 -11.58 18.45 -25.63
C GLY A 23 -11.98 17.71 -24.37
N VAL A 24 -11.38 16.56 -24.02
CA VAL A 24 -11.64 15.95 -22.71
C VAL A 24 -10.85 16.71 -21.65
N ASP A 25 -11.56 17.53 -20.90
CA ASP A 25 -11.08 18.21 -19.70
C ASP A 25 -10.56 17.18 -18.70
N VAL A 26 -9.23 17.05 -18.60
CA VAL A 26 -8.51 16.05 -17.79
C VAL A 26 -8.91 16.14 -16.31
N GLN A 27 -9.45 17.27 -15.86
CA GLN A 27 -9.93 17.43 -14.48
C GLN A 27 -11.26 16.71 -14.19
N LYS A 28 -12.10 16.43 -15.20
CA LYS A 28 -13.40 15.76 -15.03
C LYS A 28 -13.34 14.23 -14.92
N ALA A 29 -12.16 13.63 -15.12
CA ALA A 29 -11.98 12.18 -15.12
C ALA A 29 -11.56 11.59 -13.75
N THR A 30 -11.67 12.37 -12.67
CA THR A 30 -11.20 11.99 -11.33
C THR A 30 -12.29 11.35 -10.44
N GLU A 31 -13.56 11.47 -10.82
CA GLU A 31 -14.67 10.99 -9.98
C GLU A 31 -15.48 9.87 -10.66
N PRO A 32 -15.89 8.85 -9.90
CA PRO A 32 -16.62 7.70 -10.42
C PRO A 32 -18.04 8.12 -10.81
N PRO A 33 -18.59 7.70 -11.98
CA PRO A 33 -19.93 8.10 -12.39
C PRO A 33 -20.96 7.89 -11.27
N LEU A 34 -21.75 8.94 -10.98
CA LEU A 34 -22.63 9.15 -9.82
C LEU A 34 -23.69 8.07 -9.49
N LYS A 35 -23.71 6.90 -10.13
CA LYS A 35 -24.82 5.94 -10.05
C LYS A 35 -24.37 4.50 -9.76
N TYR A 36 -23.68 4.29 -8.64
CA TYR A 36 -23.36 2.96 -8.14
C TYR A 36 -24.43 2.46 -7.17
N ASN A 37 -25.44 1.77 -7.68
CA ASN A 37 -26.39 1.03 -6.85
C ASN A 37 -25.99 -0.45 -6.81
N MET A 38 -25.20 -0.82 -5.80
CA MET A 38 -24.72 -2.20 -5.65
C MET A 38 -25.86 -3.19 -5.36
N GLU A 39 -26.90 -2.77 -4.64
CA GLU A 39 -28.07 -3.61 -4.36
C GLU A 39 -28.82 -3.94 -5.66
N GLU A 40 -28.97 -2.97 -6.56
CA GLU A 40 -29.57 -3.19 -7.88
C GLU A 40 -28.68 -4.08 -8.76
N ALA A 41 -27.37 -3.83 -8.79
CA ALA A 41 -26.42 -4.59 -9.61
C ALA A 41 -26.34 -6.07 -9.19
N ILE A 42 -26.43 -6.37 -7.89
CA ILE A 42 -26.32 -7.74 -7.37
C ILE A 42 -27.69 -8.44 -7.26
N SER A 43 -28.80 -7.72 -7.46
CA SER A 43 -30.17 -8.23 -7.22
C SER A 43 -30.53 -9.47 -8.04
N LYS A 44 -29.88 -9.67 -9.20
CA LYS A 44 -30.04 -10.91 -9.99
C LYS A 44 -29.49 -12.16 -9.29
N TYR A 45 -28.52 -12.01 -8.40
CA TYR A 45 -27.86 -13.13 -7.72
C TYR A 45 -28.37 -13.36 -6.31
N MET A 46 -28.62 -12.26 -5.58
CA MET A 46 -28.89 -12.27 -4.15
C MET A 46 -30.01 -11.28 -3.84
N SER A 47 -30.92 -11.67 -2.95
CA SER A 47 -31.87 -10.73 -2.34
C SER A 47 -31.13 -9.69 -1.47
N PRO A 48 -31.76 -8.56 -1.12
CA PRO A 48 -31.12 -7.56 -0.26
C PRO A 48 -30.63 -8.12 1.08
N ASN A 49 -31.39 -9.03 1.70
CA ASN A 49 -31.00 -9.65 2.96
C ASN A 49 -29.78 -10.58 2.80
N GLU A 50 -29.77 -11.41 1.76
CA GLU A 50 -28.63 -12.27 1.43
C GLU A 50 -27.38 -11.44 1.12
N TYR A 51 -27.52 -10.32 0.41
CA TYR A 51 -26.40 -9.42 0.14
C TYR A 51 -25.82 -8.83 1.44
N GLN A 52 -26.68 -8.44 2.39
CA GLN A 52 -26.22 -7.94 3.70
C GLN A 52 -25.49 -9.04 4.50
N GLU A 53 -25.98 -10.28 4.48
CA GLU A 53 -25.27 -11.42 5.07
C GLU A 53 -23.94 -11.69 4.38
N PHE A 54 -23.91 -11.67 3.05
CA PHE A 54 -22.71 -11.86 2.26
C PHE A 54 -21.66 -10.79 2.59
N ARG A 55 -22.04 -9.52 2.74
CA ARG A 55 -21.10 -8.47 3.17
C ARG A 55 -20.51 -8.76 4.55
N ARG A 56 -21.27 -9.35 5.47
CA ARG A 56 -20.72 -9.80 6.77
C ARG A 56 -19.73 -10.96 6.59
N LEU A 57 -20.01 -11.88 5.67
CA LEU A 57 -19.06 -12.94 5.30
C LEU A 57 -17.77 -12.36 4.70
N GLN A 58 -17.86 -11.36 3.84
CA GLN A 58 -16.66 -10.67 3.32
C GLN A 58 -15.82 -10.08 4.44
N VAL A 59 -16.45 -9.51 5.49
CA VAL A 59 -15.73 -9.03 6.69
C VAL A 59 -15.05 -10.16 7.46
N THR A 60 -15.67 -11.35 7.51
CA THR A 60 -15.13 -12.47 8.30
C THR A 60 -14.04 -13.24 7.58
N THR A 61 -14.20 -13.41 6.27
CA THR A 61 -13.40 -14.30 5.42
C THR A 61 -12.40 -13.58 4.54
N GLY A 62 -12.50 -12.26 4.41
CA GLY A 62 -11.70 -11.50 3.45
C GLY A 62 -12.13 -11.71 1.99
N ALA A 63 -13.28 -12.35 1.74
CA ALA A 63 -13.78 -12.59 0.40
C ALA A 63 -14.05 -11.28 -0.37
N ILE A 64 -13.74 -11.27 -1.67
CA ILE A 64 -13.95 -10.14 -2.57
C ILE A 64 -14.72 -10.57 -3.81
N ILE A 65 -15.53 -9.69 -4.37
CA ILE A 65 -16.13 -9.86 -5.71
C ILE A 65 -15.14 -9.30 -6.73
N SER A 66 -14.89 -10.00 -7.83
CA SER A 66 -14.02 -9.50 -8.90
C SER A 66 -14.47 -9.98 -10.30
N GLY A 67 -13.61 -9.80 -11.32
CA GLY A 67 -13.85 -10.20 -12.71
C GLY A 67 -14.73 -9.22 -13.49
N SER A 68 -15.48 -9.74 -14.46
CA SER A 68 -16.32 -8.90 -15.34
C SER A 68 -17.41 -8.14 -14.58
N PHE A 69 -17.91 -8.68 -13.46
CA PHE A 69 -18.92 -8.01 -12.66
C PHE A 69 -18.37 -6.74 -12.00
N SER A 70 -17.24 -6.82 -11.29
CA SER A 70 -16.64 -5.65 -10.63
C SER A 70 -16.20 -4.60 -11.63
N PHE A 71 -15.65 -5.04 -12.76
CA PHE A 71 -15.29 -4.15 -13.86
C PHE A 71 -16.51 -3.41 -14.41
N GLY A 72 -17.58 -4.14 -14.76
CA GLY A 72 -18.81 -3.56 -15.29
C GLY A 72 -19.48 -2.60 -14.30
N PHE A 73 -19.53 -3.00 -13.03
CA PHE A 73 -20.02 -2.15 -11.95
C PHE A 73 -19.27 -0.82 -11.90
N LEU A 74 -17.93 -0.84 -11.81
CA LEU A 74 -17.11 0.38 -11.73
C LEU A 74 -17.13 1.22 -13.02
N ALA A 75 -17.25 0.57 -14.19
CA ALA A 75 -17.41 1.24 -15.47
C ALA A 75 -18.82 1.83 -15.69
N GLY A 76 -19.80 1.47 -14.87
CA GLY A 76 -21.20 1.85 -15.09
C GLY A 76 -21.83 1.18 -16.32
N ILE A 77 -21.35 -0.01 -16.70
CA ILE A 77 -21.86 -0.78 -17.85
C ILE A 77 -22.36 -2.16 -17.42
N THR A 78 -23.36 -2.68 -18.11
CA THR A 78 -23.81 -4.06 -17.93
C THR A 78 -23.02 -4.99 -18.84
N VAL A 79 -22.29 -5.93 -18.25
CA VAL A 79 -21.66 -7.02 -19.00
C VAL A 79 -22.64 -8.20 -19.03
N GLN A 80 -23.36 -8.37 -20.15
CA GLN A 80 -24.47 -9.34 -20.32
C GLN A 80 -24.09 -10.78 -19.93
N GLU A 81 -22.83 -11.17 -20.11
CA GLU A 81 -22.30 -12.52 -19.84
C GLU A 81 -21.36 -12.53 -18.61
N SER A 82 -21.68 -11.74 -17.59
CA SER A 82 -20.90 -11.78 -16.35
C SER A 82 -21.56 -12.75 -15.37
N ASP A 83 -20.84 -13.81 -15.01
CA ASP A 83 -21.05 -14.54 -13.75
C ASP A 83 -20.57 -13.66 -12.59
N LEU A 84 -21.12 -13.89 -11.39
CA LEU A 84 -20.58 -13.28 -10.17
C LEU A 84 -19.38 -14.08 -9.68
N ASN A 85 -18.17 -13.53 -9.80
CA ASN A 85 -16.95 -14.22 -9.35
C ASN A 85 -16.55 -13.72 -7.97
N ILE A 86 -16.48 -14.63 -7.01
CA ILE A 86 -16.07 -14.38 -5.63
C ILE A 86 -14.72 -15.08 -5.41
N TYR A 87 -13.75 -14.35 -4.87
CA TYR A 87 -12.43 -14.86 -4.53
C TYR A 87 -12.29 -14.90 -3.02
N VAL A 88 -11.85 -16.03 -2.48
CA VAL A 88 -11.72 -16.24 -1.03
C VAL A 88 -10.49 -17.10 -0.75
N GLU A 89 -9.81 -16.84 0.35
CA GLU A 89 -8.74 -17.71 0.85
C GLU A 89 -9.31 -19.12 1.13
N THR A 90 -8.56 -20.16 0.77
CA THR A 90 -9.03 -21.55 0.85
C THR A 90 -9.48 -21.94 2.26
N ASN A 91 -8.78 -21.44 3.30
CA ASN A 91 -9.11 -21.66 4.71
C ASN A 91 -10.49 -21.12 5.13
N HIS A 92 -11.01 -20.14 4.40
CA HIS A 92 -12.32 -19.53 4.63
C HIS A 92 -13.37 -19.95 3.58
N GLY A 93 -12.96 -20.69 2.56
CA GLY A 93 -13.84 -21.08 1.45
C GLY A 93 -15.01 -21.97 1.87
N TYR A 94 -14.84 -22.77 2.93
CA TYR A 94 -15.90 -23.65 3.43
C TYR A 94 -17.09 -22.86 4.04
N GLU A 95 -16.84 -21.73 4.68
CA GLU A 95 -17.89 -20.86 5.25
C GLU A 95 -18.78 -20.30 4.14
N LEU A 96 -18.16 -19.79 3.06
CA LEU A 96 -18.91 -19.32 1.88
C LEU A 96 -19.63 -20.47 1.17
N TYR A 97 -18.99 -21.63 1.01
CA TYR A 97 -19.62 -22.81 0.39
C TYR A 97 -20.90 -23.20 1.14
N ASN A 98 -20.82 -23.34 2.46
CA ASN A 98 -21.98 -23.70 3.27
C ASN A 98 -23.08 -22.63 3.21
N TRP A 99 -22.70 -21.35 3.25
CA TRP A 99 -23.67 -20.26 3.11
C TRP A 99 -24.42 -20.33 1.78
N MET A 100 -23.74 -20.66 0.67
CA MET A 100 -24.39 -20.85 -0.63
C MET A 100 -25.42 -21.99 -0.59
N ILE A 101 -25.06 -23.15 -0.05
CA ILE A 101 -25.98 -24.30 0.05
C ILE A 101 -27.19 -23.97 0.94
N CYS A 102 -26.95 -23.33 2.09
CA CYS A 102 -28.03 -22.93 3.01
C CYS A 102 -29.01 -21.92 2.39
N ASN A 103 -28.55 -21.10 1.45
CA ASN A 103 -29.39 -20.16 0.70
C ASN A 103 -29.98 -20.77 -0.60
N GLY A 104 -29.95 -22.11 -0.74
CA GLY A 104 -30.63 -22.81 -1.82
C GLY A 104 -29.91 -22.76 -3.17
N PHE A 105 -28.63 -22.43 -3.20
CA PHE A 105 -27.82 -22.61 -4.40
C PHE A 105 -27.40 -24.07 -4.56
N THR A 106 -27.32 -24.53 -5.82
CA THR A 106 -26.87 -25.88 -6.17
C THR A 106 -25.49 -25.84 -6.81
N VAL A 107 -24.61 -26.81 -6.51
CA VAL A 107 -23.29 -26.89 -7.14
C VAL A 107 -23.44 -27.53 -8.51
N GLN A 108 -22.99 -26.84 -9.57
CA GLN A 108 -23.08 -27.31 -10.95
C GLN A 108 -21.80 -28.05 -11.41
N ASP A 109 -20.65 -27.59 -10.93
CA ASP A 109 -19.34 -28.10 -11.35
C ASP A 109 -18.40 -28.09 -10.15
N GLU A 110 -18.16 -29.27 -9.58
CA GLU A 110 -17.27 -29.45 -8.44
C GLU A 110 -15.87 -29.82 -8.95
N LYS A 111 -15.10 -28.81 -9.39
CA LYS A 111 -13.75 -29.05 -9.91
C LYS A 111 -12.72 -29.33 -8.82
N SER A 112 -13.06 -29.09 -7.55
CA SER A 112 -12.21 -29.38 -6.39
C SER A 112 -12.96 -29.14 -5.09
N THR A 113 -12.88 -30.08 -4.13
CA THR A 113 -13.28 -29.78 -2.75
C THR A 113 -12.16 -29.03 -2.02
N PRO A 114 -12.45 -28.03 -1.17
CA PRO A 114 -11.44 -27.24 -0.47
C PRO A 114 -10.49 -28.04 0.43
N LYS A 115 -10.91 -29.22 0.90
CA LYS A 115 -10.19 -29.99 1.94
C LYS A 115 -9.10 -30.91 1.41
N SER A 116 -9.24 -31.52 0.23
CA SER A 116 -8.24 -32.49 -0.26
C SER A 116 -7.03 -31.81 -0.93
N THR A 117 -7.16 -30.56 -1.34
CA THR A 117 -6.14 -29.86 -2.14
C THR A 117 -5.13 -29.06 -1.31
N TYR A 118 -5.45 -28.63 -0.09
CA TYR A 118 -4.54 -27.76 0.66
C TYR A 118 -3.23 -28.50 1.05
N GLU A 119 -3.33 -29.67 1.68
CA GLU A 119 -2.17 -30.42 2.17
C GLU A 119 -1.28 -30.96 1.03
N GLU A 120 -1.88 -31.40 -0.08
CA GLU A 120 -1.14 -31.87 -1.25
C GLU A 120 -0.37 -30.75 -1.96
N HIS A 121 -0.93 -29.53 -1.98
CA HIS A 121 -0.30 -28.39 -2.66
C HIS A 121 0.76 -27.70 -1.79
N LEU A 122 0.69 -27.83 -0.46
CA LEU A 122 1.74 -27.37 0.45
C LEU A 122 3.10 -28.03 0.19
N GLN A 123 3.12 -29.22 -0.42
CA GLN A 123 4.36 -29.93 -0.74
C GLN A 123 5.06 -29.41 -2.02
N LYS A 124 4.38 -28.59 -2.82
CA LYS A 124 4.98 -28.01 -4.04
C LYS A 124 5.83 -26.79 -3.68
N SER A 125 6.97 -26.65 -4.35
CA SER A 125 7.86 -25.49 -4.19
C SER A 125 7.20 -24.15 -4.51
N ARG A 126 6.15 -24.17 -5.35
CA ARG A 126 5.26 -23.04 -5.62
C ARG A 126 3.81 -23.53 -5.69
N PRO A 127 2.98 -23.29 -4.65
CA PRO A 127 1.57 -23.62 -4.75
C PRO A 127 0.92 -22.74 -5.83
N PRO A 128 -0.09 -23.24 -6.55
CA PRO A 128 -0.80 -22.42 -7.52
C PRO A 128 -1.54 -21.29 -6.78
N VAL A 129 -1.59 -20.10 -7.39
CA VAL A 129 -2.35 -18.96 -6.85
C VAL A 129 -3.83 -19.33 -6.63
N LEU A 130 -4.38 -20.11 -7.56
CA LEU A 130 -5.75 -20.63 -7.51
C LEU A 130 -5.72 -22.12 -7.20
N MET A 131 -6.43 -22.53 -6.16
CA MET A 131 -6.55 -23.93 -5.74
C MET A 131 -7.69 -24.66 -6.45
N GLY A 132 -8.74 -23.93 -6.79
CA GLY A 132 -9.96 -24.52 -7.34
C GLY A 132 -11.06 -23.49 -7.51
N ALA A 133 -12.17 -23.90 -8.10
CA ALA A 133 -13.38 -23.10 -8.12
C ALA A 133 -14.61 -24.00 -8.18
N ASN A 134 -15.68 -23.54 -7.52
CA ASN A 134 -17.00 -24.15 -7.57
C ASN A 134 -17.98 -23.15 -8.18
N THR A 135 -18.78 -23.61 -9.14
CA THR A 135 -19.87 -22.82 -9.71
C THR A 135 -21.19 -23.25 -9.07
N PHE A 136 -21.92 -22.26 -8.57
CA PHE A 136 -23.21 -22.41 -7.95
C PHE A 136 -24.28 -21.79 -8.82
N GLU A 137 -25.42 -22.47 -8.95
CA GLU A 137 -26.55 -22.00 -9.73
C GLU A 137 -27.81 -21.89 -8.86
N ARG A 138 -28.56 -20.83 -9.13
CA ARG A 138 -29.92 -20.64 -8.62
C ARG A 138 -30.71 -19.77 -9.59
N ASN A 139 -31.88 -20.26 -10.02
CA ASN A 139 -32.81 -19.56 -10.90
C ASN A 139 -32.15 -19.06 -12.21
N GLY A 140 -31.27 -19.87 -12.81
CA GLY A 140 -30.56 -19.53 -14.05
C GLY A 140 -29.42 -18.53 -13.89
N THR A 141 -29.04 -18.19 -12.65
CA THR A 141 -27.90 -17.31 -12.37
C THR A 141 -26.75 -18.07 -11.73
N ASN A 142 -25.53 -17.74 -12.15
CA ASN A 142 -24.33 -18.42 -11.71
C ASN A 142 -23.47 -17.52 -10.81
N ILE A 143 -23.04 -18.08 -9.68
CA ILE A 143 -22.04 -17.51 -8.79
C ILE A 143 -20.85 -18.47 -8.72
N ARG A 144 -19.67 -18.00 -9.07
CA ARG A 144 -18.45 -18.80 -9.03
C ARG A 144 -17.60 -18.39 -7.82
N ILE A 145 -17.36 -19.34 -6.91
CA ILE A 145 -16.41 -19.16 -5.82
C ILE A 145 -15.07 -19.73 -6.26
N THR A 146 -14.04 -18.90 -6.30
CA THR A 146 -12.66 -19.27 -6.60
C THR A 146 -11.83 -19.26 -5.31
N TYR A 147 -11.20 -20.38 -5.01
CA TYR A 147 -10.38 -20.57 -3.82
C TYR A 147 -8.93 -20.17 -4.11
N CYS A 148 -8.42 -19.21 -3.35
CA CYS A 148 -7.05 -18.73 -3.44
C CYS A 148 -6.18 -19.47 -2.42
N CYS A 149 -4.97 -19.86 -2.81
CA CYS A 149 -4.07 -20.58 -1.90
C CYS A 149 -3.69 -19.72 -0.70
N THR A 150 -3.34 -18.45 -0.94
CA THR A 150 -2.87 -17.55 0.11
C THR A 150 -3.80 -16.36 0.31
N SER A 151 -4.07 -15.58 -0.73
CA SER A 151 -4.82 -14.34 -0.62
C SER A 151 -5.65 -14.06 -1.89
N PRO A 152 -6.89 -13.58 -1.77
CA PRO A 152 -7.64 -13.08 -2.91
C PRO A 152 -6.90 -12.00 -3.69
N MET A 153 -6.11 -11.16 -3.01
CA MET A 153 -5.35 -10.10 -3.67
C MET A 153 -4.26 -10.65 -4.60
N GLU A 154 -3.65 -11.78 -4.25
CA GLU A 154 -2.68 -12.46 -5.11
C GLU A 154 -3.33 -12.86 -6.44
N ALA A 155 -4.56 -13.38 -6.40
CA ALA A 155 -5.32 -13.70 -7.60
C ALA A 155 -5.59 -12.45 -8.47
N ILE A 156 -5.95 -11.33 -7.85
CA ILE A 156 -6.18 -10.06 -8.56
C ILE A 156 -4.89 -9.57 -9.25
N LEU A 157 -3.75 -9.58 -8.54
CA LEU A 157 -2.46 -9.16 -9.12
C LEU A 157 -1.98 -10.09 -10.25
N ASN A 158 -2.50 -11.31 -10.35
CA ASN A 158 -2.21 -12.26 -11.44
C ASN A 158 -3.22 -12.22 -12.59
N PHE A 159 -4.19 -11.30 -12.57
CA PHE A 159 -5.07 -11.15 -13.73
C PHE A 159 -4.30 -10.72 -14.96
N GLN A 160 -4.69 -11.27 -16.11
CA GLN A 160 -4.03 -11.06 -17.40
C GLN A 160 -4.15 -9.64 -17.95
N LEU A 161 -5.11 -8.85 -17.46
CA LEU A 161 -5.35 -7.48 -17.91
C LEU A 161 -5.45 -6.56 -16.70
N THR A 162 -4.73 -5.44 -16.71
CA THR A 162 -4.78 -4.46 -15.61
C THR A 162 -6.19 -3.89 -15.40
N GLY A 163 -7.01 -3.82 -16.46
CA GLY A 163 -8.41 -3.41 -16.34
C GLY A 163 -9.28 -4.37 -15.54
N LEU A 164 -8.86 -5.62 -15.39
CA LEU A 164 -9.56 -6.58 -14.54
C LEU A 164 -9.13 -6.51 -13.09
N MET A 165 -8.07 -5.78 -12.76
CA MET A 165 -7.60 -5.56 -11.39
C MET A 165 -8.54 -4.58 -10.65
N THR A 166 -9.80 -4.98 -10.63
CA THR A 166 -10.95 -4.33 -10.02
C THR A 166 -11.61 -5.33 -9.11
N PHE A 167 -12.03 -4.90 -7.94
CA PHE A 167 -12.73 -5.78 -7.01
C PHE A 167 -13.60 -4.98 -6.06
N ILE A 168 -14.56 -5.65 -5.43
CA ILE A 168 -15.51 -5.06 -4.50
C ILE A 168 -15.44 -5.83 -3.20
N THR A 169 -15.18 -5.12 -2.11
CA THR A 169 -15.20 -5.63 -0.73
C THR A 169 -16.56 -5.38 -0.09
N TYR A 170 -16.68 -5.69 1.20
CA TYR A 170 -17.88 -5.44 1.96
C TYR A 170 -18.31 -3.96 2.00
N ASN A 171 -17.43 -2.98 1.75
CA ASN A 171 -17.79 -1.55 1.84
C ASN A 171 -17.33 -0.69 0.67
N ARG A 172 -16.43 -1.19 -0.19
CA ARG A 172 -15.77 -0.38 -1.21
C ARG A 172 -15.53 -1.16 -2.49
N GLY A 173 -15.69 -0.50 -3.63
CA GLY A 173 -15.11 -0.91 -4.90
C GLY A 173 -13.72 -0.32 -5.07
N TYR A 174 -12.82 -1.08 -5.67
CA TYR A 174 -11.44 -0.70 -5.94
C TYR A 174 -11.10 -0.95 -7.41
N CYS A 175 -10.31 -0.05 -8.00
CA CYS A 175 -9.61 -0.28 -9.26
C CYS A 175 -8.14 0.13 -9.10
N LEU A 176 -7.21 -0.80 -9.31
CA LEU A 176 -5.79 -0.55 -9.09
C LEU A 176 -5.14 0.31 -10.19
N TYR A 177 -5.73 0.33 -11.38
CA TYR A 177 -5.22 1.06 -12.55
C TYR A 177 -6.34 1.84 -13.26
N PRO A 178 -7.03 2.75 -12.56
CA PRO A 178 -8.30 3.33 -13.02
C PRO A 178 -8.13 4.29 -14.18
N TYR A 179 -7.04 5.03 -14.25
CA TYR A 179 -6.82 6.00 -15.31
C TYR A 179 -6.61 5.30 -16.66
N GLY A 180 -5.70 4.32 -16.73
CA GLY A 180 -5.59 3.47 -17.93
C GLY A 180 -6.92 2.81 -18.27
N THR A 181 -7.56 2.21 -17.27
CA THR A 181 -8.76 1.40 -17.47
C THR A 181 -9.98 2.22 -17.89
N PHE A 182 -10.37 3.27 -17.17
CA PHE A 182 -11.64 3.96 -17.37
C PHE A 182 -11.50 5.31 -18.07
N VAL A 183 -10.34 5.97 -17.95
CA VAL A 183 -10.12 7.28 -18.60
C VAL A 183 -9.59 7.09 -20.00
N GLN A 184 -8.56 6.26 -20.17
CA GLN A 184 -7.96 6.00 -21.48
C GLN A 184 -8.62 4.83 -22.23
N GLN A 185 -9.44 4.03 -21.55
CA GLN A 185 -10.03 2.79 -22.08
C GLN A 185 -8.95 1.83 -22.64
N LYS A 186 -7.84 1.73 -21.92
CA LYS A 186 -6.69 0.89 -22.23
C LYS A 186 -6.44 -0.12 -21.13
N MET A 187 -6.22 -1.37 -21.51
CA MET A 187 -5.81 -2.44 -20.59
C MET A 187 -4.45 -2.96 -20.99
N MET A 188 -3.53 -3.03 -20.04
CA MET A 188 -2.21 -3.61 -20.25
C MET A 188 -2.28 -5.11 -19.98
N GLN A 189 -1.67 -5.90 -20.87
CA GLN A 189 -1.44 -7.31 -20.60
C GLN A 189 -0.42 -7.47 -19.48
N ASN A 190 -0.81 -8.21 -18.44
CA ASN A 190 0.03 -8.60 -17.33
C ASN A 190 0.41 -10.08 -17.46
N GLY A 191 1.71 -10.35 -17.38
CA GLY A 191 2.26 -11.70 -17.51
C GLY A 191 2.25 -12.28 -18.93
N GLU A 192 2.70 -13.52 -19.01
CA GLU A 192 2.83 -14.27 -20.25
C GLU A 192 1.63 -15.22 -20.42
N GLY A 193 1.07 -15.27 -21.63
CA GLY A 193 0.03 -16.23 -21.95
C GLY A 193 -0.95 -15.75 -23.02
N PRO A 194 -1.77 -16.67 -23.54
CA PRO A 194 -2.86 -16.33 -24.44
C PRO A 194 -3.94 -15.58 -23.67
N VAL A 195 -4.21 -14.34 -24.09
CA VAL A 195 -5.30 -13.50 -23.56
C VAL A 195 -6.43 -13.37 -24.59
N THR A 196 -6.38 -14.11 -25.69
CA THR A 196 -7.20 -13.86 -26.90
C THR A 196 -8.70 -13.74 -26.59
N MET A 197 -9.31 -14.71 -25.91
CA MET A 197 -10.76 -14.65 -25.63
C MET A 197 -11.14 -13.47 -24.72
N LEU A 198 -10.35 -13.18 -23.70
CA LEU A 198 -10.62 -12.12 -22.73
C LEU A 198 -10.36 -10.74 -23.34
N ALA A 199 -9.26 -10.62 -24.08
CA ALA A 199 -8.90 -9.44 -24.86
C ALA A 199 -9.98 -9.13 -25.89
N GLU A 200 -10.44 -10.12 -26.65
CA GLU A 200 -11.54 -9.96 -27.61
C GLU A 200 -12.84 -9.51 -26.93
N LYS A 201 -13.17 -10.09 -25.77
CA LYS A 201 -14.34 -9.69 -24.99
C LYS A 201 -14.32 -8.20 -24.65
N TYR A 202 -13.22 -7.69 -24.11
CA TYR A 202 -13.12 -6.27 -23.71
C TYR A 202 -12.86 -5.34 -24.89
N ALA A 203 -12.18 -5.80 -25.95
CA ALA A 203 -12.05 -5.06 -27.20
C ALA A 203 -13.41 -4.79 -27.85
N ARG A 204 -14.32 -5.76 -27.85
CA ARG A 204 -15.70 -5.56 -28.32
C ARG A 204 -16.47 -4.53 -27.49
N LEU A 205 -16.10 -4.33 -26.23
CA LEU A 205 -16.69 -3.31 -25.36
C LEU A 205 -16.05 -1.92 -25.54
N GLY A 206 -15.01 -1.79 -26.36
CA GLY A 206 -14.34 -0.52 -26.66
C GLY A 206 -12.97 -0.34 -25.98
N TRP A 207 -12.45 -1.35 -25.28
CA TRP A 207 -11.14 -1.24 -24.62
C TRP A 207 -10.00 -1.68 -25.53
N ALA A 208 -9.02 -0.80 -25.72
CA ALA A 208 -7.78 -1.14 -26.38
C ALA A 208 -6.93 -2.06 -25.49
N ILE A 209 -6.46 -3.18 -26.05
CA ILE A 209 -5.62 -4.14 -25.34
C ILE A 209 -4.17 -3.96 -25.78
N GLU A 210 -3.34 -3.47 -24.86
CA GLU A 210 -1.93 -3.19 -25.12
C GLU A 210 -1.07 -4.33 -24.55
N LYS A 211 -0.38 -5.04 -25.45
CA LYS A 211 0.56 -6.12 -25.06
C LYS A 211 1.89 -5.56 -24.59
N THR A 212 2.33 -4.49 -25.23
CA THR A 212 3.55 -3.75 -24.92
C THR A 212 3.32 -2.26 -25.16
N PHE A 213 4.23 -1.44 -24.66
CA PHE A 213 4.28 -0.02 -24.96
C PHE A 213 5.69 0.39 -25.43
N LEU A 214 5.74 1.34 -26.37
CA LEU A 214 6.98 1.72 -27.08
C LEU A 214 7.90 2.62 -26.24
N SER A 215 7.34 3.41 -25.32
CA SER A 215 8.12 4.29 -24.45
C SER A 215 7.55 4.31 -23.04
N VAL A 216 8.41 4.06 -22.04
CA VAL A 216 8.11 4.38 -20.64
C VAL A 216 8.24 5.89 -20.52
N THR A 217 7.20 6.65 -20.84
CA THR A 217 7.20 8.08 -20.52
C THR A 217 6.94 8.19 -19.01
N PRO A 218 7.90 8.67 -18.19
CA PRO A 218 7.75 8.72 -16.73
C PRO A 218 6.72 9.76 -16.25
N GLU A 219 6.18 10.56 -17.16
CA GLU A 219 5.64 11.89 -16.87
C GLU A 219 4.15 11.92 -16.57
N ILE A 220 3.43 10.81 -16.68
CA ILE A 220 2.01 10.75 -16.31
C ILE A 220 1.89 9.87 -15.06
N PRO A 221 1.76 10.48 -13.86
CA PRO A 221 1.61 9.76 -12.60
C PRO A 221 0.50 8.71 -12.64
N SER A 222 -0.54 8.92 -13.44
CA SER A 222 -1.67 8.01 -13.61
C SER A 222 -1.55 7.04 -14.80
N HIS A 223 -0.42 7.00 -15.52
CA HIS A 223 -0.26 6.05 -16.62
C HIS A 223 -0.34 4.60 -16.09
N PRO A 224 -1.02 3.68 -16.80
CA PRO A 224 -0.95 2.26 -16.47
C PRO A 224 0.49 1.69 -16.50
N ALA A 225 1.44 2.45 -17.03
CA ALA A 225 2.88 2.19 -17.02
C ALA A 225 3.65 3.04 -15.98
N TRP A 226 3.06 3.35 -14.82
CA TRP A 226 3.82 3.93 -13.71
C TRP A 226 4.71 2.87 -13.04
N GLN A 227 5.99 3.18 -12.85
CA GLN A 227 6.95 2.32 -12.16
C GLN A 227 7.06 2.71 -10.69
N GLY A 228 7.06 1.72 -9.79
CA GLY A 228 7.36 1.91 -8.37
C GLY A 228 6.39 1.17 -7.43
N SER A 229 6.45 1.52 -6.16
CA SER A 229 5.64 0.93 -5.09
C SER A 229 4.18 1.37 -5.17
N ARG A 230 3.28 0.40 -5.14
CA ARG A 230 1.82 0.56 -5.14
C ARG A 230 1.22 -0.09 -3.90
N MET A 231 0.09 0.42 -3.46
CA MET A 231 -0.73 -0.23 -2.43
C MET A 231 -2.21 -0.06 -2.72
N VAL A 232 -3.03 -0.97 -2.23
CA VAL A 232 -4.48 -0.84 -2.34
C VAL A 232 -4.90 0.42 -1.59
N GLY A 233 -5.46 1.38 -2.32
CA GLY A 233 -5.92 2.66 -1.79
C GLY A 233 -4.86 3.77 -1.78
N ASP A 234 -3.76 3.60 -2.52
CA ASP A 234 -2.88 4.72 -2.84
C ASP A 234 -3.57 5.80 -3.70
N ASP A 235 -2.87 6.92 -3.92
CA ASP A 235 -3.33 8.04 -4.75
C ASP A 235 -3.55 7.68 -6.23
N LYS A 236 -3.12 6.49 -6.65
CA LYS A 236 -3.31 5.93 -7.99
C LYS A 236 -4.42 4.88 -8.03
N THR A 237 -5.03 4.54 -6.90
CA THR A 237 -6.12 3.57 -6.80
C THR A 237 -7.44 4.30 -6.76
N TRP A 238 -8.41 3.84 -7.55
CA TRP A 238 -9.78 4.32 -7.39
C TRP A 238 -10.45 3.61 -6.24
N ILE A 239 -11.11 4.38 -5.38
CA ILE A 239 -11.92 3.86 -4.28
C ILE A 239 -13.32 4.42 -4.44
N VAL A 240 -14.31 3.53 -4.50
CA VAL A 240 -15.72 3.89 -4.57
C VAL A 240 -16.41 3.34 -3.33
N ASP A 241 -16.86 4.22 -2.43
CA ASP A 241 -17.63 3.79 -1.27
C ASP A 241 -18.99 3.23 -1.72
N LEU A 242 -19.35 2.07 -1.17
CA LEU A 242 -20.66 1.47 -1.41
C LEU A 242 -21.72 2.16 -0.54
N PRO A 243 -22.97 2.29 -1.01
CA PRO A 243 -24.06 2.80 -0.18
C PRO A 243 -24.28 1.89 1.04
N ASN A 244 -24.79 2.48 2.12
CA ASN A 244 -25.07 1.79 3.38
C ASN A 244 -23.84 1.04 3.91
N PRO A 245 -22.74 1.73 4.29
CA PRO A 245 -21.54 1.07 4.76
C PRO A 245 -21.83 0.24 6.01
N LEU A 246 -21.33 -1.00 6.05
CA LEU A 246 -21.33 -1.79 7.27
C LEU A 246 -20.39 -1.14 8.28
N HIS A 247 -20.93 -0.75 9.42
CA HIS A 247 -20.15 -0.26 10.55
C HIS A 247 -19.46 -1.44 11.23
N VAL A 248 -18.22 -1.69 10.83
CA VAL A 248 -17.35 -2.66 11.49
C VAL A 248 -16.34 -1.92 12.36
N PRO A 249 -16.09 -2.37 13.61
CA PRO A 249 -15.15 -1.71 14.51
C PRO A 249 -13.68 -1.91 14.10
N ARG A 250 -13.42 -2.59 12.98
CA ARG A 250 -12.08 -2.98 12.53
C ARG A 250 -11.73 -2.31 11.21
N PRO A 251 -10.45 -1.97 10.98
CA PRO A 251 -10.02 -1.40 9.72
C PRO A 251 -10.22 -2.39 8.57
N ASN A 252 -10.46 -1.87 7.36
CA ASN A 252 -10.46 -2.67 6.15
C ASN A 252 -9.01 -3.11 5.85
N LEU A 253 -8.72 -4.38 6.08
CA LEU A 253 -7.36 -4.93 5.93
C LEU A 253 -6.95 -5.11 4.47
N ILE A 254 -7.87 -4.95 3.50
CA ILE A 254 -7.53 -5.03 2.08
C ILE A 254 -6.52 -3.95 1.66
N GLU A 255 -6.52 -2.80 2.35
CA GLU A 255 -5.61 -1.67 2.10
C GLU A 255 -4.20 -1.91 2.68
N ALA A 256 -3.96 -3.05 3.34
CA ALA A 256 -2.61 -3.45 3.77
C ALA A 256 -1.81 -4.11 2.64
N HIS A 257 -2.46 -4.47 1.54
CA HIS A 257 -1.82 -5.09 0.39
C HIS A 257 -1.00 -4.09 -0.42
N SER A 258 0.23 -4.47 -0.76
CA SER A 258 1.13 -3.70 -1.61
C SER A 258 1.86 -4.58 -2.62
N TRP A 259 2.38 -3.96 -3.67
CA TRP A 259 3.19 -4.56 -4.71
C TRP A 259 4.07 -3.48 -5.35
N THR A 260 5.06 -3.88 -6.13
CA THR A 260 5.89 -2.98 -6.93
C THR A 260 5.56 -3.22 -8.40
N THR A 261 5.21 -2.16 -9.12
CA THR A 261 5.08 -2.20 -10.57
C THR A 261 6.45 -1.90 -11.18
N SER A 262 6.96 -2.83 -11.98
CA SER A 262 8.20 -2.69 -12.75
C SER A 262 7.94 -2.96 -14.23
N PHE A 263 8.95 -2.66 -15.07
CA PHE A 263 8.87 -2.91 -16.50
C PHE A 263 10.02 -3.77 -16.96
N SER A 264 9.75 -4.70 -17.86
CA SER A 264 10.76 -5.49 -18.56
C SER A 264 10.57 -5.36 -20.06
N TYR A 265 11.68 -5.21 -20.79
CA TYR A 265 11.63 -5.12 -22.24
C TYR A 265 11.48 -6.53 -22.84
N ASP A 266 10.38 -6.75 -23.57
CA ASP A 266 10.12 -7.98 -24.30
C ASP A 266 10.75 -7.89 -25.69
N LYS A 267 11.79 -8.69 -25.93
CA LYS A 267 12.52 -8.72 -27.21
C LYS A 267 11.66 -9.21 -28.36
N CYS A 268 10.73 -10.14 -28.12
CA CYS A 268 9.85 -10.72 -29.14
C CYS A 268 8.78 -9.71 -29.57
N LEU A 269 8.21 -9.00 -28.61
CA LEU A 269 7.17 -7.99 -28.86
C LEU A 269 7.73 -6.58 -29.15
N LYS A 270 9.06 -6.40 -29.05
CA LYS A 270 9.77 -5.13 -29.25
C LYS A 270 9.16 -3.98 -28.44
N GLY A 271 8.91 -4.21 -27.16
CA GLY A 271 8.35 -3.17 -26.30
C GLY A 271 8.37 -3.56 -24.83
N TRP A 272 7.99 -2.62 -23.97
CA TRP A 272 7.99 -2.82 -22.52
C TRP A 272 6.71 -3.51 -22.06
N ARG A 273 6.84 -4.46 -21.13
CA ARG A 273 5.74 -5.14 -20.44
C ARG A 273 5.71 -4.74 -18.97
N ILE A 274 4.50 -4.68 -18.41
CA ILE A 274 4.32 -4.52 -16.97
C ILE A 274 4.67 -5.83 -16.26
N LYS A 275 5.38 -5.70 -15.14
CA LYS A 275 5.68 -6.79 -14.20
C LYS A 275 5.25 -6.32 -12.82
N LEU A 276 4.46 -7.14 -12.13
CA LEU A 276 4.05 -6.87 -10.75
C LEU A 276 4.88 -7.77 -9.83
N VAL A 277 5.60 -7.14 -8.90
CA VAL A 277 6.49 -7.82 -7.97
C VAL A 277 5.94 -7.67 -6.56
N TYR A 278 5.75 -8.76 -5.86
CA TYR A 278 5.29 -8.77 -4.47
C TYR A 278 5.74 -10.06 -3.79
N TYR A 279 5.72 -10.04 -2.46
CA TYR A 279 5.93 -11.20 -1.60
C TYR A 279 4.63 -11.53 -0.89
N ILE A 280 4.42 -12.82 -0.59
CA ILE A 280 3.31 -13.23 0.27
C ILE A 280 3.81 -13.35 1.70
N VAL A 281 3.18 -12.60 2.59
CA VAL A 281 3.39 -12.67 4.02
C VAL A 281 2.17 -13.35 4.63
N ASP A 282 2.39 -14.51 5.23
CA ASP A 282 1.37 -15.27 5.95
C ASP A 282 1.90 -15.58 7.36
N PHE A 283 1.07 -15.35 8.37
CA PHE A 283 1.45 -15.52 9.77
C PHE A 283 0.26 -15.96 10.62
N ALA A 284 0.48 -16.83 11.60
CA ALA A 284 -0.59 -17.40 12.42
C ALA A 284 -1.40 -16.37 13.23
N SER A 285 -0.83 -15.20 13.55
CA SER A 285 -1.58 -14.10 14.19
C SER A 285 -2.23 -13.14 13.19
N PHE A 286 -1.91 -13.26 11.91
CA PHE A 286 -2.63 -12.57 10.86
C PHE A 286 -3.90 -13.32 10.54
N ARG A 287 -4.90 -12.54 10.14
CA ARG A 287 -6.18 -13.10 9.76
C ARG A 287 -6.14 -13.72 8.36
N HIS A 288 -5.36 -13.11 7.48
CA HIS A 288 -5.23 -13.46 6.07
C HIS A 288 -3.77 -13.32 5.67
N ALA A 289 -3.37 -13.94 4.56
CA ALA A 289 -2.11 -13.63 3.93
C ALA A 289 -2.17 -12.28 3.19
N TYR A 290 -1.05 -11.56 3.19
CA TYR A 290 -0.92 -10.24 2.58
C TYR A 290 0.14 -10.22 1.48
N THR A 291 -0.10 -9.42 0.44
CA THR A 291 0.91 -9.13 -0.58
C THR A 291 1.73 -7.92 -0.12
N VAL A 292 3.05 -7.99 -0.25
CA VAL A 292 3.97 -6.92 0.18
C VAL A 292 4.93 -6.58 -0.96
N GLY A 293 4.96 -5.32 -1.39
CA GLY A 293 5.80 -4.87 -2.50
C GLY A 293 7.26 -4.57 -2.14
N ASP A 294 7.53 -4.35 -0.85
CA ASP A 294 8.86 -3.98 -0.33
C ASP A 294 9.59 -5.24 0.19
N PRO A 295 10.69 -5.67 -0.46
CA PRO A 295 11.48 -6.83 -0.03
C PRO A 295 12.00 -6.67 1.41
N SER A 296 12.32 -5.44 1.84
CA SER A 296 12.87 -5.19 3.17
C SER A 296 11.87 -5.47 4.28
N ILE A 297 10.57 -5.26 4.03
CA ILE A 297 9.51 -5.66 4.97
C ILE A 297 9.47 -7.18 5.06
N GLY A 298 9.56 -7.87 3.92
CA GLY A 298 9.70 -9.33 3.87
C GLY A 298 10.88 -9.81 4.70
N ASP A 299 12.06 -9.25 4.49
CA ASP A 299 13.28 -9.59 5.23
C ASP A 299 13.16 -9.32 6.72
N ILE A 300 12.57 -8.20 7.12
CA ILE A 300 12.28 -7.90 8.52
C ILE A 300 11.36 -8.98 9.09
N MET A 301 10.31 -9.36 8.38
CA MET A 301 9.37 -10.37 8.85
C MET A 301 10.02 -11.76 8.93
N VAL A 302 10.82 -12.18 7.94
CA VAL A 302 11.62 -13.42 8.00
C VAL A 302 12.57 -13.41 9.19
N LYS A 303 13.34 -12.34 9.33
CA LYS A 303 14.43 -12.25 10.32
C LYS A 303 13.92 -12.14 11.75
N HIS A 304 12.75 -11.56 11.95
CA HIS A 304 12.20 -11.28 13.27
C HIS A 304 11.06 -12.21 13.68
N LEU A 305 10.33 -12.79 12.72
CA LEU A 305 9.22 -13.71 12.98
C LEU A 305 9.54 -15.14 12.52
N GLY A 306 10.69 -15.37 11.87
CA GLY A 306 11.23 -16.68 11.52
C GLY A 306 10.57 -17.34 10.32
N LEU A 307 9.73 -16.65 9.55
CA LEU A 307 8.80 -17.28 8.60
C LEU A 307 8.50 -16.37 7.39
N MET A 308 8.93 -16.77 6.19
CA MET A 308 8.24 -16.49 4.92
C MET A 308 8.46 -17.63 3.93
N ARG A 309 7.55 -17.76 2.97
CA ARG A 309 7.82 -18.41 1.68
C ARG A 309 8.03 -17.29 0.65
N PRO A 310 9.23 -17.10 0.10
CA PRO A 310 9.41 -16.19 -1.03
C PRO A 310 8.58 -16.71 -2.20
N CYS A 311 7.61 -15.93 -2.68
CA CYS A 311 6.96 -16.17 -3.97
C CYS A 311 7.57 -15.22 -4.99
N GLU A 312 8.75 -15.55 -5.48
CA GLU A 312 9.42 -14.74 -6.51
C GLU A 312 8.97 -15.19 -7.90
N GLN A 313 8.31 -14.30 -8.64
CA GLN A 313 8.32 -14.35 -10.10
C GLN A 313 9.70 -13.91 -10.61
N TYR A 314 10.67 -14.82 -10.54
CA TYR A 314 11.93 -14.66 -11.26
C TYR A 314 11.67 -14.61 -12.76
N SER A 315 12.03 -13.49 -13.38
CA SER A 315 12.65 -13.52 -14.70
C SER A 315 14.13 -13.63 -14.41
N GLU A 316 14.82 -14.60 -15.01
CA GLU A 316 16.28 -14.73 -14.91
C GLU A 316 16.93 -13.39 -15.28
N GLU A 317 17.61 -12.75 -14.33
CA GLU A 317 18.50 -11.61 -14.59
C GLU A 317 19.93 -12.01 -14.27
N GLU A 318 20.81 -11.81 -15.25
CA GLU A 318 22.26 -11.98 -15.17
C GLU A 318 22.86 -11.05 -14.10
N GLU A 319 23.65 -11.62 -13.19
CA GLU A 319 24.42 -10.88 -12.19
C GLU A 319 25.43 -9.93 -12.88
N MET A 320 25.25 -8.62 -12.72
CA MET A 320 26.32 -7.65 -12.96
C MET A 320 27.21 -7.54 -11.72
N SER A 321 28.50 -7.82 -11.90
CA SER A 321 29.56 -7.73 -10.89
C SER A 321 29.68 -6.31 -10.29
N PRO A 322 30.01 -6.17 -8.99
CA PRO A 322 30.13 -4.87 -8.34
C PRO A 322 31.41 -4.13 -8.78
N PRO A 323 31.34 -2.80 -9.01
CA PRO A 323 32.51 -2.00 -9.33
C PRO A 323 33.41 -1.79 -8.09
N GLY A 324 34.72 -1.72 -8.34
CA GLY A 324 35.77 -1.66 -7.33
C GLY A 324 35.67 -0.48 -6.35
N THR A 325 36.08 -0.75 -5.12
CA THR A 325 36.03 0.15 -3.96
C THR A 325 36.97 1.34 -4.14
N MET A 326 36.44 2.52 -4.47
CA MET A 326 37.19 3.78 -4.32
C MET A 326 37.17 4.23 -2.86
N PHE A 327 38.34 4.57 -2.32
CA PHE A 327 38.47 5.16 -0.99
C PHE A 327 37.98 6.61 -1.02
N THR A 328 36.87 6.90 -0.33
CA THR A 328 36.36 8.26 -0.17
C THR A 328 36.94 8.93 1.08
N THR A 329 37.28 10.22 0.95
CA THR A 329 37.74 11.08 2.04
C THR A 329 36.53 11.56 2.86
N PHE A 330 36.36 11.01 4.07
CA PHE A 330 35.28 11.39 4.97
C PHE A 330 35.58 12.72 5.69
N VAL A 331 34.68 13.69 5.57
CA VAL A 331 34.67 14.92 6.37
C VAL A 331 34.49 14.56 7.86
N PRO A 332 35.14 15.26 8.82
CA PRO A 332 34.97 14.98 10.25
C PRO A 332 33.52 15.09 10.73
N LEU A 333 33.23 14.28 11.75
CA LEU A 333 31.91 14.13 12.37
C LEU A 333 31.55 15.41 13.13
N PRO A 334 30.33 15.96 12.96
CA PRO A 334 29.86 17.04 13.81
C PRO A 334 29.84 16.61 15.28
N GLU A 335 30.40 17.43 16.17
CA GLU A 335 30.30 17.18 17.61
C GLU A 335 28.85 17.31 18.07
N VAL A 336 28.35 16.31 18.80
CA VAL A 336 27.00 16.32 19.36
C VAL A 336 27.04 17.00 20.73
N PRO A 337 26.33 18.12 20.95
CA PRO A 337 26.29 18.79 22.25
C PRO A 337 25.88 17.86 23.40
N ASN A 338 26.50 18.06 24.58
CA ASN A 338 26.17 17.29 25.79
C ASN A 338 24.69 17.41 26.20
N GLY A 339 24.04 18.53 25.86
CA GLY A 339 22.60 18.72 26.06
C GLY A 339 21.77 17.66 25.32
N ILE A 340 22.08 17.41 24.05
CA ILE A 340 21.44 16.38 23.21
C ILE A 340 21.66 14.99 23.80
N LEU A 341 22.89 14.66 24.20
CA LEU A 341 23.21 13.36 24.79
C LEU A 341 22.40 13.11 26.07
N ARG A 342 22.25 14.12 26.94
CA ARG A 342 21.45 14.03 28.16
C ARG A 342 19.96 13.90 27.82
N ALA A 343 19.46 14.71 26.90
CA ALA A 343 18.06 14.70 26.49
C ALA A 343 17.66 13.34 25.87
N ALA A 344 18.46 12.81 24.95
CA ALA A 344 18.17 11.54 24.27
C ALA A 344 18.09 10.35 25.24
N LYS A 345 18.92 10.35 26.30
CA LYS A 345 18.97 9.31 27.34
C LYS A 345 17.82 9.39 28.35
N LYS A 346 17.11 10.52 28.45
CA LYS A 346 15.93 10.59 29.32
C LYS A 346 14.96 9.50 28.87
N LYS A 347 14.42 8.73 29.83
CA LYS A 347 13.32 7.80 29.55
C LYS A 347 12.17 8.63 29.00
N LEU A 348 11.50 8.13 27.95
CA LEU A 348 10.16 8.65 27.69
C LEU A 348 9.32 8.27 28.91
N PRO A 349 8.34 9.08 29.32
CA PRO A 349 7.44 8.68 30.38
C PRO A 349 6.76 7.34 30.01
N ILE A 350 7.29 6.23 30.56
CA ILE A 350 6.89 4.83 30.29
C ILE A 350 5.43 4.56 30.71
N LYS A 351 4.86 5.45 31.52
CA LYS A 351 3.46 5.45 31.98
C LYS A 351 2.69 6.69 31.50
N SER A 352 3.08 7.29 30.38
CA SER A 352 2.17 8.24 29.79
C SER A 352 0.96 7.41 29.30
N MET A 353 -0.24 7.85 29.68
CA MET A 353 -1.59 7.36 29.38
C MET A 353 -1.92 7.24 27.86
N PHE A 354 -0.91 6.96 27.01
CA PHE A 354 -0.91 7.26 25.58
C PHE A 354 -0.57 6.08 24.65
N PHE A 355 -0.80 4.86 25.13
CA PHE A 355 -0.67 3.63 24.35
C PHE A 355 -1.98 2.84 24.40
N ILE A 356 -3.05 3.40 23.83
CA ILE A 356 -4.27 2.64 23.47
C ILE A 356 -4.71 3.02 22.03
N HIS A 357 -5.37 2.06 21.37
CA HIS A 357 -5.83 2.02 19.98
C HIS A 357 -6.18 3.34 19.27
N TYR A 358 -5.80 3.39 17.98
CA TYR A 358 -5.99 4.51 17.08
C TYR A 358 -7.26 4.35 16.21
N ASP A 359 -8.06 5.42 16.09
CA ASP A 359 -9.11 5.58 15.08
C ASP A 359 -8.62 6.48 13.94
N ARG A 360 -8.63 5.93 12.72
CA ARG A 360 -8.04 6.47 11.49
C ARG A 360 -8.83 7.63 10.89
N SER A 361 -10.06 7.87 11.35
CA SER A 361 -11.04 8.73 10.68
C SER A 361 -10.89 10.25 10.91
N SER A 362 -9.96 10.70 11.77
CA SER A 362 -9.96 12.09 12.27
C SER A 362 -8.77 12.97 11.89
N ILE A 363 -7.90 12.55 10.97
CA ILE A 363 -6.77 13.36 10.50
C ILE A 363 -6.86 13.54 8.99
N ASP A 364 -7.07 14.78 8.54
CA ASP A 364 -6.91 15.15 7.14
C ASP A 364 -5.44 15.51 6.87
N ASP A 365 -4.92 15.08 5.72
CA ASP A 365 -3.51 15.30 5.33
C ASP A 365 -3.23 16.75 4.86
N ASN A 366 -4.27 17.59 4.70
CA ASN A 366 -4.21 18.95 4.17
C ASN A 366 -4.06 20.03 5.25
N THR A 367 -4.39 19.78 6.53
CA THR A 367 -4.38 20.84 7.56
C THR A 367 -2.98 21.23 8.06
N PHE A 368 -1.94 20.46 7.75
CA PHE A 368 -0.59 20.63 8.34
C PHE A 368 0.57 20.68 7.33
N GLY A 369 0.24 20.85 6.04
CA GLY A 369 1.21 20.88 4.96
C GLY A 369 2.15 22.10 4.98
N HIS A 370 3.45 21.81 4.93
CA HIS A 370 4.54 22.64 4.38
C HIS A 370 5.55 23.35 5.29
N ASN A 371 5.38 23.44 6.63
CA ASN A 371 6.38 24.12 7.49
C ASN A 371 6.51 23.55 8.92
N TRP A 372 6.75 22.24 9.06
CA TRP A 372 6.72 21.59 10.38
C TRP A 372 8.09 21.45 11.08
N ASP A 373 9.22 21.48 10.34
CA ASP A 373 10.56 21.60 10.95
C ASP A 373 10.74 22.96 11.67
N SER A 374 9.90 23.95 11.37
CA SER A 374 10.02 25.34 11.82
C SER A 374 8.95 25.81 12.81
N MET A 375 7.95 25.00 13.16
CA MET A 375 6.89 25.48 14.07
C MET A 375 7.18 25.16 15.55
N GLY A 376 7.43 26.25 16.28
CA GLY A 376 7.44 26.34 17.74
C GLY A 376 6.09 25.99 18.38
N PRO A 377 5.95 26.23 19.69
CA PRO A 377 5.11 25.45 20.59
C PRO A 377 3.64 25.41 20.18
N TYR A 378 3.05 24.22 20.22
CA TYR A 378 1.62 23.98 20.03
C TYR A 378 0.81 24.82 21.04
N ILE A 379 0.23 25.93 20.59
CA ILE A 379 -0.71 26.72 21.38
C ILE A 379 -2.09 26.05 21.24
N PHE A 380 -2.48 25.26 22.24
CA PHE A 380 -3.82 24.68 22.27
C PHE A 380 -4.87 25.78 22.52
N LYS A 381 -5.90 25.82 21.66
CA LYS A 381 -7.10 26.62 21.92
C LYS A 381 -7.88 26.02 23.09
N LYS A 382 -8.51 26.86 23.92
CA LYS A 382 -9.27 26.49 25.13
C LYS A 382 -10.32 25.38 24.93
N ASP A 383 -10.78 25.16 23.70
CA ASP A 383 -11.88 24.22 23.41
C ASP A 383 -11.42 22.76 23.30
N HIS A 384 -10.14 22.48 23.06
CA HIS A 384 -9.59 21.11 23.01
C HIS A 384 -9.60 20.41 24.39
N PHE A 385 -9.75 21.16 25.47
CA PHE A 385 -9.79 20.62 26.84
C PHE A 385 -11.06 19.81 27.16
N ARG A 386 -12.13 19.91 26.35
CA ARG A 386 -13.39 19.17 26.61
C ARG A 386 -13.35 17.69 26.21
N ARG A 387 -12.43 17.25 25.33
CA ARG A 387 -12.39 15.88 24.79
C ARG A 387 -11.38 14.94 25.45
N GLY A 388 -10.74 15.38 26.55
CA GLY A 388 -9.71 14.59 27.23
C GLY A 388 -8.36 14.70 26.52
N ILE A 389 -7.44 15.44 27.14
CA ILE A 389 -6.10 15.73 26.61
C ILE A 389 -5.22 14.48 26.40
N ALA A 390 -5.56 13.38 27.07
CA ALA A 390 -4.97 12.08 26.85
C ALA A 390 -5.06 11.67 25.37
N VAL A 391 -6.26 11.81 24.80
CA VAL A 391 -6.57 11.41 23.43
C VAL A 391 -5.84 12.27 22.39
N GLU A 392 -5.65 13.57 22.64
CA GLU A 392 -5.00 14.47 21.68
C GLU A 392 -3.47 14.30 21.64
N LEU A 393 -2.81 14.05 22.77
CA LEU A 393 -1.37 13.73 22.73
C LEU A 393 -1.15 12.30 22.22
N GLU A 394 -2.12 11.38 22.37
CA GLU A 394 -2.10 10.04 21.75
C GLU A 394 -2.09 10.17 20.23
N LYS A 395 -3.01 10.95 19.67
CA LYS A 395 -3.06 11.26 18.25
C LYS A 395 -1.75 11.88 17.76
N LEU A 396 -1.23 12.86 18.50
CA LEU A 396 0.03 13.51 18.16
C LEU A 396 1.21 12.51 18.18
N HIS A 397 1.24 11.59 19.14
CA HIS A 397 2.26 10.55 19.23
C HIS A 397 2.14 9.54 18.08
N GLY A 398 0.94 9.01 17.82
CA GLY A 398 0.66 8.08 16.73
C GLY A 398 1.00 8.68 15.35
N TYR A 399 0.62 9.93 15.11
CA TYR A 399 0.96 10.66 13.90
C TYR A 399 2.47 10.87 13.75
N ARG A 400 3.19 11.21 14.83
CA ARG A 400 4.65 11.34 14.81
C ARG A 400 5.36 10.02 14.51
N ASN A 401 4.88 8.89 15.05
CA ASN A 401 5.43 7.58 14.71
C ASN A 401 5.20 7.22 13.24
N LYS A 402 4.03 7.56 12.68
CA LYS A 402 3.74 7.44 11.24
C LYS A 402 4.73 8.27 10.41
N LEU A 403 4.96 9.53 10.78
CA LEU A 403 5.90 10.41 10.08
C LEU A 403 7.35 9.93 10.18
N GLN A 404 7.79 9.47 11.36
CA GLN A 404 9.12 8.87 11.53
C GLN A 404 9.28 7.67 10.61
N ARG A 405 8.28 6.76 10.60
CA ARG A 405 8.30 5.59 9.71
C ARG A 405 8.39 6.01 8.26
N ASN A 406 7.55 6.93 7.80
CA ASN A 406 7.56 7.41 6.41
C ASN A 406 8.90 8.07 6.05
N TRP A 407 9.49 8.83 6.96
CA TRP A 407 10.79 9.46 6.77
C TRP A 407 11.91 8.42 6.65
N GLU A 408 11.94 7.43 7.55
CA GLU A 408 12.92 6.33 7.47
C GLU A 408 12.75 5.49 6.20
N THR A 409 11.51 5.16 5.82
CA THR A 409 11.21 4.44 4.57
C THR A 409 11.77 5.20 3.36
N ARG A 410 11.43 6.49 3.21
CA ARG A 410 11.97 7.31 2.11
C ARG A 410 13.49 7.39 2.13
N ARG A 411 14.09 7.46 3.32
CA ARG A 411 15.54 7.49 3.46
C ARG A 411 16.18 6.17 3.03
N LEU A 412 15.59 5.02 3.36
CA LEU A 412 16.04 3.71 2.90
C LEU A 412 15.85 3.54 1.39
N GLU A 413 14.72 3.96 0.84
CA GLU A 413 14.51 3.99 -0.62
C GLU A 413 15.62 4.78 -1.30
N ARG A 414 15.94 5.99 -0.79
CA ARG A 414 17.02 6.81 -1.32
C ARG A 414 18.39 6.16 -1.18
N TYR A 415 18.67 5.48 -0.07
CA TYR A 415 19.92 4.74 0.15
C TYR A 415 20.18 3.68 -0.94
N HIS A 416 19.13 3.08 -1.50
CA HIS A 416 19.25 2.11 -2.60
C HIS A 416 19.44 2.75 -3.97
N ILE A 417 18.91 3.96 -4.17
CA ILE A 417 18.85 4.60 -5.50
C ILE A 417 20.03 5.54 -5.76
N ILE A 418 20.47 6.30 -4.76
CA ILE A 418 21.49 7.35 -4.98
C ILE A 418 22.91 6.85 -4.75
N HIS A 419 23.88 7.58 -5.30
CA HIS A 419 25.30 7.27 -5.11
C HIS A 419 25.67 7.29 -3.62
N PHE A 420 26.47 6.31 -3.16
CA PHE A 420 26.76 6.12 -1.74
C PHE A 420 27.30 7.38 -1.07
N GLN A 421 28.26 8.07 -1.71
CA GLN A 421 28.82 9.30 -1.16
C GLN A 421 27.79 10.43 -1.04
N GLN A 422 26.88 10.54 -2.01
CA GLN A 422 25.80 11.52 -1.95
C GLN A 422 24.90 11.24 -0.74
N PHE A 423 24.58 9.97 -0.47
CA PHE A 423 23.80 9.58 0.71
C PHE A 423 24.52 9.90 2.03
N VAL A 424 25.84 9.73 2.08
CA VAL A 424 26.68 10.12 3.23
C VAL A 424 26.60 11.62 3.49
N ASP A 425 26.74 12.43 2.43
CA ASP A 425 26.73 13.89 2.52
C ASP A 425 25.36 14.42 2.94
N GLU A 426 24.28 13.85 2.41
CA GLU A 426 22.91 14.17 2.81
C GLU A 426 22.63 13.79 4.26
N THR A 427 23.07 12.60 4.71
CA THR A 427 22.95 12.18 6.11
C THR A 427 23.70 13.14 7.04
N ARG A 428 24.88 13.63 6.63
CA ARG A 428 25.66 14.62 7.38
C ARG A 428 24.95 15.97 7.43
N ALA A 429 24.44 16.45 6.30
CA ALA A 429 23.72 17.72 6.22
C ALA A 429 22.47 17.71 7.12
N GLU A 430 21.70 16.62 7.09
CA GLU A 430 20.53 16.46 7.95
C GLU A 430 20.93 16.37 9.43
N LEU A 431 22.03 15.69 9.77
CA LEU A 431 22.55 15.66 11.16
C LEU A 431 22.85 17.08 11.67
N ILE A 432 23.52 17.91 10.88
CA ILE A 432 23.84 19.30 11.24
C ILE A 432 22.55 20.10 11.45
N LYS A 433 21.63 20.04 10.49
CA LYS A 433 20.33 20.72 10.56
C LYS A 433 19.55 20.35 11.84
N GLN A 434 19.55 19.07 12.22
CA GLN A 434 18.84 18.60 13.42
C GLN A 434 19.54 19.05 14.72
N ILE A 435 20.88 19.19 14.74
CA ILE A 435 21.63 19.76 15.87
C ILE A 435 21.26 21.24 16.05
N GLU A 436 21.20 22.00 14.96
CA GLU A 436 20.79 23.42 14.98
C GLU A 436 19.35 23.57 15.46
N THR A 437 18.43 22.78 14.88
CA THR A 437 17.00 22.76 15.26
C THR A 437 16.81 22.43 16.74
N TRP A 438 17.59 21.46 17.27
CA TRP A 438 17.56 21.14 18.68
C TRP A 438 18.00 22.33 19.54
N SER A 439 19.13 22.95 19.19
CA SER A 439 19.71 24.08 19.93
C SER A 439 18.75 25.28 19.99
N GLU A 440 18.10 25.62 18.87
CA GLU A 440 17.07 26.66 18.85
C GLU A 440 15.89 26.36 19.76
N GLY A 441 15.43 25.11 19.78
CA GLY A 441 14.31 24.73 20.62
C GLY A 441 14.68 24.61 22.10
N GLU A 442 15.93 24.28 22.44
CA GLU A 442 16.43 24.35 23.82
C GLU A 442 16.38 25.79 24.34
N GLU A 443 16.80 26.76 23.51
CA GLU A 443 16.72 28.18 23.85
C GLU A 443 15.27 28.64 24.03
N LYS A 444 14.36 28.21 23.15
CA LYS A 444 12.92 28.49 23.29
C LYS A 444 12.36 27.92 24.60
N VAL A 445 12.79 26.73 25.02
CA VAL A 445 12.39 26.12 26.30
C VAL A 445 12.90 26.95 27.48
N LYS A 446 14.17 27.38 27.46
CA LYS A 446 14.74 28.23 28.53
C LYS A 446 14.01 29.55 28.65
N VAL A 447 13.80 30.27 27.54
CA VAL A 447 13.05 31.54 27.53
C VAL A 447 11.62 31.34 28.06
N PHE A 448 10.97 30.22 27.73
CA PHE A 448 9.65 29.90 28.26
C PHE A 448 9.68 29.63 29.78
N GLN A 449 10.66 28.88 30.27
CA GLN A 449 10.85 28.62 31.70
C GLN A 449 11.13 29.91 32.47
N GLU A 450 12.01 30.78 31.98
CA GLU A 450 12.35 32.07 32.60
C GLU A 450 11.13 32.99 32.72
N LYS A 451 10.33 33.09 31.64
CA LYS A 451 9.09 33.89 31.65
C LYS A 451 8.06 33.39 32.65
N ASN A 452 8.01 32.09 32.93
CA ASN A 452 7.03 31.49 33.85
C ASN A 452 7.54 31.33 35.29
N ASN A 453 8.86 31.32 35.53
CA ASN A 453 9.47 31.19 36.86
C ASN A 453 9.39 32.45 37.72
N THR A 454 8.94 33.58 37.18
CA THR A 454 8.69 34.82 37.96
C THR A 454 7.38 34.79 38.75
N VAL A 455 6.56 33.74 38.62
CA VAL A 455 5.34 33.56 39.40
C VAL A 455 5.60 32.56 40.53
N PRO A 456 5.66 33.01 41.80
CA PRO A 456 5.95 32.12 42.94
C PRO A 456 4.90 31.01 43.02
N HIS A 457 5.40 29.77 43.09
CA HIS A 457 4.68 28.49 43.12
C HIS A 457 3.17 28.63 43.44
N PRO A 458 2.31 28.70 42.41
CA PRO A 458 0.88 28.66 42.66
C PRO A 458 0.54 27.22 43.03
N THR A 459 -0.08 27.03 44.20
CA THR A 459 -1.04 25.93 44.35
C THR A 459 -1.91 25.92 43.10
N ILE A 460 -1.85 24.84 42.32
CA ILE A 460 -2.54 24.67 41.03
C ILE A 460 -4.04 24.92 41.24
N LYS A 461 -4.46 26.18 41.12
CA LYS A 461 -5.84 26.61 41.35
C LYS A 461 -6.42 27.32 40.13
N LYS A 462 -5.59 27.77 39.19
CA LYS A 462 -6.05 28.48 37.97
C LYS A 462 -5.75 27.68 36.71
N LYS A 463 -6.72 27.65 35.80
CA LYS A 463 -6.62 26.98 34.48
C LYS A 463 -5.45 27.49 33.63
N SER A 464 -4.99 28.73 33.83
CA SER A 464 -3.83 29.31 33.13
C SER A 464 -2.53 28.55 33.41
N ASP A 465 -2.33 28.12 34.66
CA ASP A 465 -1.07 27.53 35.11
C ASP A 465 -0.92 26.10 34.56
N MET A 466 -2.06 25.42 34.37
CA MET A 466 -2.14 24.12 33.70
C MET A 466 -1.77 24.20 32.22
N VAL A 467 -2.18 25.28 31.53
CA VAL A 467 -1.84 25.50 30.11
C VAL A 467 -0.34 25.74 29.96
N SER A 468 0.26 26.62 30.78
CA SER A 468 1.70 26.88 30.73
C SER A 468 2.54 25.63 31.04
N GLY A 469 2.17 24.86 32.05
CA GLY A 469 2.85 23.60 32.38
C GLY A 469 2.77 22.57 31.25
N MET A 470 1.64 22.50 30.56
CA MET A 470 1.49 21.63 29.38
C MET A 470 2.31 22.08 28.18
N THR A 471 2.30 23.37 27.88
CA THR A 471 3.12 23.93 26.80
C THR A 471 4.59 23.59 27.03
N LEU A 472 5.08 23.76 28.26
CA LEU A 472 6.45 23.40 28.62
C LEU A 472 6.72 21.90 28.42
N ALA A 473 5.84 21.02 28.92
CA ALA A 473 6.01 19.57 28.78
C ALA A 473 6.05 19.12 27.31
N ILE A 474 5.25 19.74 26.44
CA ILE A 474 5.24 19.45 25.00
C ILE A 474 6.53 19.92 24.33
N MET A 475 7.01 21.12 24.68
CA MET A 475 8.28 21.64 24.18
C MET A 475 9.46 20.75 24.60
N GLU A 476 9.50 20.34 25.87
CA GLU A 476 10.51 19.42 26.39
C GLU A 476 10.46 18.06 25.71
N HIS A 477 9.26 17.53 25.44
CA HIS A 477 9.08 16.29 24.71
C HIS A 477 9.55 16.41 23.25
N GLN A 478 9.26 17.53 22.57
CA GLN A 478 9.75 17.78 21.21
C GLN A 478 11.29 17.85 21.19
N GLN A 479 11.87 18.54 22.16
CA GLN A 479 13.32 18.60 22.35
C GLN A 479 13.95 17.22 22.59
N GLN A 480 13.33 16.39 23.43
CA GLN A 480 13.79 15.02 23.66
C GLN A 480 13.73 14.16 22.39
N TRP A 481 12.72 14.37 21.55
CA TRP A 481 12.55 13.62 20.31
C TRP A 481 13.56 14.04 19.25
N THR A 482 13.75 15.34 19.02
CA THR A 482 14.79 15.86 18.14
C THR A 482 16.18 15.39 18.59
N ALA A 483 16.44 15.36 19.91
CA ALA A 483 17.69 14.81 20.44
C ALA A 483 17.93 13.35 20.04
N ARG A 484 16.89 12.52 20.05
CA ARG A 484 17.00 11.11 19.63
C ARG A 484 17.20 10.99 18.12
N LYS A 485 16.53 11.81 17.32
CA LYS A 485 16.76 11.86 15.87
C LYS A 485 18.21 12.22 15.54
N VAL A 486 18.79 13.19 16.26
CA VAL A 486 20.23 13.53 16.16
C VAL A 486 21.10 12.31 16.50
N MET A 487 20.80 11.61 17.60
CA MET A 487 21.57 10.41 17.97
C MET A 487 21.48 9.30 16.91
N PHE A 488 20.30 9.09 16.33
CA PHE A 488 20.09 8.13 15.26
C PHE A 488 20.88 8.47 14.00
N LEU A 489 20.82 9.72 13.55
CA LEU A 489 21.60 10.21 12.41
C LEU A 489 23.11 10.10 12.66
N HIS A 490 23.55 10.38 13.88
CA HIS A 490 24.95 10.28 14.28
C HIS A 490 25.44 8.81 14.32
N GLU A 491 24.62 7.87 14.79
CA GLU A 491 24.91 6.42 14.70
C GLU A 491 24.97 5.95 13.24
N ASP A 492 24.03 6.40 12.40
CA ASP A 492 23.98 6.05 10.98
C ASP A 492 25.20 6.57 10.23
N TRP A 493 25.61 7.81 10.50
CA TRP A 493 26.81 8.38 9.91
C TRP A 493 28.08 7.61 10.32
N LYS A 494 28.19 7.22 11.59
CA LYS A 494 29.30 6.37 12.06
C LYS A 494 29.31 5.01 11.38
N ALA A 495 28.14 4.45 11.11
CA ALA A 495 27.99 3.19 10.40
C ALA A 495 28.40 3.32 8.93
N LEU A 496 27.90 4.35 8.24
CA LEU A 496 28.25 4.66 6.85
C LEU A 496 29.76 4.83 6.65
N LYS A 497 30.48 5.43 7.61
CA LYS A 497 31.95 5.54 7.55
C LYS A 497 32.66 4.18 7.53
N LYS A 498 32.03 3.14 8.10
CA LYS A 498 32.57 1.77 8.11
C LYS A 498 32.20 0.98 6.86
N GLY A 499 31.38 1.53 5.97
CA GLY A 499 30.94 0.90 4.73
C GLY A 499 29.42 0.88 4.59
N LYS A 500 28.96 0.62 3.35
CA LYS A 500 27.54 0.60 2.96
C LYS A 500 26.72 -0.35 3.84
N ASP A 501 27.15 -1.60 3.96
CA ASP A 501 26.41 -2.65 4.69
C ASP A 501 26.27 -2.39 6.20
N GLN A 502 27.15 -1.57 6.77
CA GLN A 502 27.14 -1.27 8.21
C GLN A 502 25.96 -0.39 8.62
N LEU A 503 25.46 0.47 7.71
CA LEU A 503 24.24 1.23 7.95
C LEU A 503 23.08 0.28 8.23
N MET A 504 22.92 -0.76 7.41
CA MET A 504 21.76 -1.66 7.54
C MET A 504 21.81 -2.50 8.80
N ASN A 505 23.00 -2.94 9.20
CA ASN A 505 23.19 -3.61 10.48
C ASN A 505 22.84 -2.68 11.66
N THR A 506 23.24 -1.42 11.60
CA THR A 506 22.95 -0.41 12.63
C THR A 506 21.46 -0.11 12.70
N TYR A 507 20.82 0.06 11.54
CA TYR A 507 19.40 0.31 11.43
C TYR A 507 18.56 -0.85 11.99
N VAL A 508 18.88 -2.10 11.62
CA VAL A 508 18.21 -3.30 12.16
C VAL A 508 18.43 -3.42 13.67
N ALA A 509 19.64 -3.15 14.16
CA ALA A 509 19.93 -3.19 15.60
C ALA A 509 19.14 -2.13 16.39
N ARG A 510 18.88 -0.95 15.79
CA ARG A 510 18.05 0.10 16.38
C ARG A 510 16.60 -0.33 16.53
N TRP A 511 16.01 -0.92 15.49
CA TRP A 511 14.63 -1.44 15.54
C TRP A 511 14.45 -2.58 16.53
N LYS A 512 15.49 -3.36 16.86
CA LYS A 512 15.44 -4.37 17.93
C LYS A 512 15.33 -3.78 19.35
N ARG A 513 15.72 -2.51 19.54
CA ARG A 513 15.73 -1.85 20.87
C ARG A 513 14.46 -1.06 21.16
N ILE A 514 13.72 -0.71 20.11
CA ILE A 514 12.41 -0.05 20.17
C ILE A 514 11.36 -1.14 20.37
#